data_AF-A0A6G9Z0A9-F1
#
_entry.id   AF-A0A6G9Z0A9-F1
#
_cell.length_a   1.000
_cell.length_b   1.000
_cell.length_c   1.000
_cell.angle_alpha   90.00
_cell.angle_beta   90.00
_cell.angle_gamma   90.00
#
_symmetry.space_group_name_H-M   'P 1'
#
loop_
_entity.id
_entity.type
_entity.pdbx_description
1 polymer ?
#
loop_
_entity_poly.entity_id
_entity_poly.type
_entity_poly.pdbx_seq_one_letter_code
_entity_poly.pdbx_strand_id
1 'polypeptide(L)'
;MEDHRPLLERMLDAREITPDRVVREDDRLYWLDFAAIREPAAPVDETTGIAQGDRIVFQRVPEPKTVKNRLHLDVEVGPQRREAEIARLESLGARRLYDGDLGGSWTTMADPHGNEFCVQ
;
A
#
# COMPACT_ATOMS: atom_id res chain seq x y z
N MET A 1 -2.00 -2.35 -6.55
CA MET A 1 -1.39 -1.01 -6.53
C MET A 1 -1.83 -0.25 -7.77
N GLU A 2 -2.10 1.04 -7.64
CA GLU A 2 -2.47 1.88 -8.77
C GLU A 2 -1.32 2.03 -9.77
N ASP A 3 -1.66 2.10 -11.05
CA ASP A 3 -0.73 2.37 -12.13
C ASP A 3 -1.08 3.73 -12.72
N HIS A 4 -0.18 4.70 -12.58
CA HIS A 4 -0.38 6.09 -12.99
C HIS A 4 0.27 6.36 -14.35
N ARG A 5 0.65 5.31 -15.09
CA ARG A 5 1.30 5.43 -16.40
C ARG A 5 0.62 6.45 -17.33
N PRO A 6 -0.71 6.44 -17.56
CA PRO A 6 -1.34 7.36 -18.51
C PRO A 6 -1.07 8.83 -18.16
N LEU A 7 -1.11 9.17 -16.86
CA LEU A 7 -0.79 10.52 -16.39
C LEU A 7 0.68 10.83 -16.52
N LEU A 8 1.52 9.93 -16.00
CA LEU A 8 2.94 10.17 -15.81
C LEU A 8 3.70 10.25 -17.12
N GLU A 9 3.37 9.41 -18.10
CA GLU A 9 3.95 9.48 -19.44
C GLU A 9 3.62 10.82 -20.11
N ARG A 10 2.35 11.25 -20.06
CA ARG A 10 1.94 12.55 -20.58
C ARG A 10 2.69 13.71 -19.92
N MET A 11 2.82 13.69 -18.59
CA MET A 11 3.51 14.77 -17.86
C MET A 11 5.01 14.79 -18.12
N LEU A 12 5.64 13.61 -18.29
CA LEU A 12 7.06 13.51 -18.68
C LEU A 12 7.28 14.04 -20.11
N ASP A 13 6.42 13.65 -21.05
CA ASP A 13 6.50 14.10 -22.45
C ASP A 13 6.30 15.61 -22.57
N ALA A 14 5.35 16.16 -21.81
CA ALA A 14 5.10 17.60 -21.71
C ALA A 14 6.17 18.35 -20.89
N ARG A 15 7.10 17.63 -20.23
CA ARG A 15 8.13 18.18 -19.32
C ARG A 15 7.56 18.96 -18.14
N GLU A 16 6.37 18.61 -17.69
CA GLU A 16 5.76 19.15 -16.47
C GLU A 16 6.38 18.55 -15.20
N ILE A 17 6.92 17.33 -15.31
CA ILE A 17 7.69 16.65 -14.27
C ILE A 17 8.99 16.09 -14.85
N THR A 18 9.92 15.77 -13.97
CA THR A 18 11.21 15.18 -14.30
C THR A 18 11.24 13.69 -13.94
N PRO A 19 12.09 12.87 -14.60
CA PRO A 19 12.17 11.43 -14.34
C PRO A 19 12.50 11.03 -12.89
N ASP A 20 13.13 11.91 -12.10
CA ASP A 20 13.40 11.67 -10.67
C ASP A 20 12.14 11.68 -9.79
N ARG A 21 10.97 12.05 -10.34
CA ARG A 21 9.69 12.06 -9.62
C ARG A 21 8.88 10.79 -9.78
N VAL A 22 9.39 9.82 -10.54
CA VAL A 22 8.68 8.58 -10.85
C VAL A 22 9.56 7.36 -10.58
N VAL A 23 8.91 6.25 -10.26
CA VAL A 23 9.52 4.93 -10.13
C VAL A 23 8.94 4.02 -11.20
N ARG A 24 9.84 3.26 -11.84
CA ARG A 24 9.52 2.21 -12.82
C ARG A 24 9.85 0.87 -12.20
N GLU A 25 8.84 0.02 -12.09
CA GLU A 25 8.98 -1.35 -11.60
C GLU A 25 8.08 -2.25 -12.43
N ASP A 26 8.66 -3.29 -13.02
CA ASP A 26 8.01 -4.15 -14.02
C ASP A 26 7.29 -3.32 -15.10
N ASP A 27 6.04 -3.69 -15.38
CA ASP A 27 5.12 -2.96 -16.25
C ASP A 27 4.29 -1.94 -15.46
N ARG A 28 4.87 -1.19 -14.53
CA ARG A 28 4.18 -0.09 -13.83
C ARG A 28 4.98 1.20 -13.79
N LEU A 29 4.25 2.31 -13.78
CA LEU A 29 4.81 3.63 -13.57
C LEU A 29 4.00 4.34 -12.48
N TYR A 30 4.68 4.72 -11.40
CA TYR A 30 4.05 5.39 -10.27
C TYR A 30 4.94 6.51 -9.73
N TRP A 31 4.36 7.36 -8.89
CA TRP A 31 5.05 8.49 -8.30
C TRP A 31 6.07 8.02 -7.26
N LEU A 32 7.21 8.70 -7.17
CA LEU A 32 8.23 8.39 -6.17
C LEU A 32 7.71 8.54 -4.73
N ASP A 33 6.90 9.57 -4.51
CA ASP A 33 6.51 9.98 -3.16
C ASP A 33 5.12 9.48 -2.75
N PHE A 34 4.41 8.73 -3.60
CA PHE A 34 3.16 8.09 -3.19
C PHE A 34 2.84 6.79 -3.93
N ALA A 35 2.20 5.89 -3.20
CA ALA A 35 1.66 4.64 -3.70
C ALA A 35 0.20 4.49 -3.24
N ALA A 36 -0.66 3.89 -4.05
CA ALA A 36 -2.05 3.67 -3.70
C ALA A 36 -2.47 2.22 -3.90
N ILE A 37 -3.21 1.69 -2.93
CA ILE A 37 -3.92 0.40 -3.02
C ILE A 37 -5.37 0.71 -3.35
N ARG A 38 -5.93 -0.07 -4.29
CA ARG A 38 -7.31 -0.01 -4.74
C ARG A 38 -7.89 -1.41 -4.83
N GLU A 39 -9.21 -1.50 -4.90
CA GLU A 39 -9.86 -2.72 -5.36
C GLU A 39 -9.43 -3.00 -6.83
N PRO A 40 -9.01 -4.23 -7.18
CA PRO A 40 -8.44 -4.52 -8.50
C PRO A 40 -9.39 -4.28 -9.69
N ALA A 41 -10.69 -4.53 -9.54
CA ALA A 41 -11.73 -4.35 -10.55
C ALA A 41 -12.35 -2.94 -10.58
N ALA A 42 -11.93 -2.04 -9.68
CA ALA A 42 -12.46 -0.69 -9.60
C ALA A 42 -12.23 0.03 -10.94
N PRO A 43 -13.26 0.69 -11.51
CA PRO A 43 -13.09 1.50 -12.71
C PRO A 43 -11.98 2.53 -12.47
N VAL A 44 -11.21 2.85 -13.51
CA VAL A 44 -10.17 3.87 -13.43
C VAL A 44 -10.52 5.04 -14.34
N ASP A 45 -10.13 6.24 -13.95
CA ASP A 45 -10.08 7.36 -14.88
C ASP A 45 -8.95 7.08 -15.89
N GLU A 46 -9.30 6.89 -17.16
CA GLU A 46 -8.34 6.50 -18.21
C GLU A 46 -7.26 7.58 -18.46
N THR A 47 -7.52 8.83 -18.09
CA THR A 47 -6.54 9.93 -18.25
C THR A 47 -5.49 9.88 -17.15
N THR A 48 -5.86 9.44 -15.94
CA THR A 48 -5.00 9.52 -14.77
C THR A 48 -4.49 8.17 -14.25
N GLY A 49 -5.20 7.08 -14.54
CA GLY A 49 -4.98 5.75 -13.96
C GLY A 49 -5.49 5.59 -12.51
N ILE A 50 -6.11 6.63 -11.96
CA ILE A 50 -6.62 6.66 -10.58
C ILE A 50 -7.93 5.88 -10.49
N ALA A 51 -8.08 5.05 -9.46
CA ALA A 51 -9.32 4.31 -9.22
C ALA A 51 -10.49 5.24 -8.86
N GLN A 52 -11.66 4.88 -9.36
CA GLN A 52 -12.94 5.35 -8.86
C GLN A 52 -13.33 4.49 -7.65
N GLY A 53 -13.58 5.13 -6.50
CA GLY A 53 -13.98 4.46 -5.27
C GLY A 53 -12.91 4.49 -4.18
N ASP A 54 -13.00 3.53 -3.26
CA ASP A 54 -12.18 3.51 -2.06
C ASP A 54 -10.73 3.11 -2.37
N ARG A 55 -9.81 3.87 -1.77
CA ARG A 55 -8.38 3.67 -1.92
C ARG A 55 -7.66 4.00 -0.64
N ILE A 56 -6.55 3.31 -0.42
CA ILE A 56 -5.59 3.60 0.65
C ILE A 56 -4.33 4.14 -0.01
N VAL A 57 -3.97 5.38 0.33
CA VAL A 57 -2.80 6.05 -0.23
C VAL A 57 -1.72 6.14 0.85
N PHE A 58 -0.52 5.68 0.48
CA PHE A 58 0.69 5.80 1.26
C PHE A 58 1.50 6.95 0.67
N GLN A 59 1.70 7.99 1.47
CA GLN A 59 2.47 9.17 1.07
C GLN A 59 3.77 9.20 1.85
N ARG A 60 4.87 9.41 1.13
CA ARG A 60 6.18 9.63 1.74
C ARG A 60 6.18 10.98 2.45
N VAL A 61 6.57 10.95 3.72
CA VAL A 61 6.79 12.16 4.53
C VAL A 61 8.22 12.12 5.10
N PRO A 62 8.86 13.28 5.28
CA PRO A 62 10.22 13.33 5.81
C PRO A 62 10.28 13.03 7.32
N GLU A 63 9.18 13.21 8.05
CA GLU A 63 9.12 12.99 9.48
C GLU A 63 9.03 11.50 9.83
N PRO A 64 9.77 11.04 10.85
CA PRO A 64 9.56 9.70 11.39
C PRO A 64 8.21 9.61 12.10
N LYS A 65 7.62 8.42 12.11
CA LYS A 65 6.45 8.11 12.93
C LYS A 65 6.79 8.26 14.42
N THR A 66 6.00 9.04 15.16
CA THR A 66 6.21 9.31 16.59
C THR A 66 5.15 8.70 17.51
N VAL A 67 3.99 8.34 16.96
CA VAL A 67 2.85 7.77 17.72
C VAL A 67 2.16 6.68 16.92
N LYS A 68 1.36 5.85 17.59
CA LYS A 68 0.51 4.83 16.95
C LYS A 68 -0.44 5.45 15.92
N ASN A 69 -0.69 4.74 14.81
CA ASN A 69 -1.70 5.16 13.84
C ASN A 69 -3.07 5.22 14.53
N ARG A 70 -3.82 6.31 14.33
CA ARG A 70 -5.21 6.43 14.81
C ARG A 70 -6.22 5.73 13.89
N LEU A 71 -5.71 4.89 12.99
CA LEU A 71 -6.42 4.04 12.06
C LEU A 71 -6.10 2.59 12.42
N HIS A 72 -7.12 1.74 12.36
CA HIS A 72 -6.97 0.29 12.41
C HIS A 72 -7.23 -0.25 11.01
N LEU A 73 -6.27 -1.01 10.46
CA LEU A 73 -6.41 -1.63 9.15
C LEU A 73 -6.32 -3.14 9.30
N ASP A 74 -7.35 -3.84 8.85
CA ASP A 74 -7.42 -5.30 8.88
C ASP A 74 -7.24 -5.87 7.47
N VAL A 75 -6.34 -6.84 7.34
CA VAL A 75 -6.14 -7.66 6.15
C VAL A 75 -6.81 -9.00 6.40
N GLU A 76 -8.01 -9.15 5.86
CA GLU A 76 -8.80 -10.38 5.93
C GLU A 76 -8.29 -11.39 4.90
N VAL A 77 -7.68 -12.47 5.37
CA VAL A 77 -7.28 -13.63 4.55
C VAL A 77 -8.02 -14.91 4.96
N GLY A 78 -8.64 -14.90 6.12
CA GLY A 78 -9.35 -16.03 6.71
C GLY A 78 -8.40 -17.01 7.40
N PRO A 79 -8.92 -17.80 8.35
CA PRO A 79 -8.10 -18.51 9.34
C PRO A 79 -7.16 -19.55 8.72
N GLN A 80 -7.51 -20.16 7.60
CA GLN A 80 -6.68 -21.18 6.93
C GLN A 80 -5.45 -20.58 6.25
N ARG A 81 -5.49 -19.29 5.88
CA ARG A 81 -4.39 -18.61 5.17
C ARG A 81 -3.57 -17.70 6.08
N ARG A 82 -4.05 -17.41 7.30
CA ARG A 82 -3.45 -16.42 8.20
C ARG A 82 -1.95 -16.63 8.42
N GLU A 83 -1.51 -17.80 8.85
CA GLU A 83 -0.09 -18.04 9.15
C GLU A 83 0.79 -18.02 7.88
N ALA A 84 0.28 -18.50 6.75
CA ALA A 84 1.00 -18.43 5.48
C ALA A 84 1.15 -16.97 5.01
N GLU A 85 0.12 -16.16 5.20
CA GLU A 85 0.18 -14.74 4.87
C GLU A 85 1.12 -13.98 5.80
N ILE A 86 1.10 -14.26 7.10
CA ILE A 86 2.05 -13.66 8.05
C ILE A 86 3.49 -13.99 7.64
N ALA A 87 3.80 -15.26 7.33
CA ALA A 87 5.13 -15.65 6.88
C ALA A 87 5.53 -14.95 5.56
N ARG A 88 4.59 -14.80 4.63
CA ARG A 88 4.80 -14.04 3.39
C ARG A 88 5.14 -12.58 3.69
N LEU A 89 4.37 -11.93 4.55
CA LEU A 89 4.59 -10.54 4.94
C LEU A 89 5.92 -10.35 5.68
N GLU A 90 6.30 -11.28 6.56
CA GLU A 90 7.61 -11.26 7.22
C GLU A 90 8.76 -11.35 6.21
N SER A 91 8.63 -12.20 5.17
CA SER A 91 9.62 -12.27 4.09
C SER A 91 9.73 -11.00 3.25
N LEU A 92 8.68 -10.15 3.26
CA LEU A 92 8.67 -8.83 2.65
C LEU A 92 9.14 -7.71 3.60
N GLY A 93 9.56 -8.06 4.83
CA GLY A 93 10.11 -7.13 5.81
C GLY A 93 9.11 -6.60 6.83
N ALA A 94 7.87 -7.09 6.85
CA ALA A 94 6.95 -6.80 7.95
C ALA A 94 7.42 -7.49 9.24
N ARG A 95 7.00 -6.95 10.39
CA ARG A 95 7.36 -7.47 11.71
C ARG A 95 6.11 -7.76 12.54
N ARG A 96 6.06 -8.95 13.16
CA ARG A 96 5.02 -9.32 14.12
C ARG A 96 5.13 -8.44 15.39
N LEU A 97 4.01 -7.90 15.86
CA LEU A 97 3.96 -7.05 17.06
C LEU A 97 3.18 -7.70 18.21
N TYR A 98 2.02 -8.27 17.92
CA TYR A 98 1.11 -8.80 18.94
C TYR A 98 0.15 -9.82 18.33
N ASP A 99 -0.12 -10.90 19.05
CA ASP A 99 -1.17 -11.87 18.71
C ASP A 99 -2.36 -11.66 19.65
N GLY A 100 -3.54 -11.47 19.07
CA GLY A 100 -4.78 -11.22 19.80
C GLY A 100 -5.84 -12.28 19.55
N ASP A 101 -6.66 -12.53 20.57
CA ASP A 101 -7.83 -13.40 20.49
C ASP A 101 -8.93 -12.87 21.41
N LEU A 102 -10.03 -12.40 20.82
CA LEU A 102 -11.22 -11.91 21.52
C LEU A 102 -12.50 -12.33 20.77
N GLY A 103 -12.67 -13.64 20.55
CA GLY A 103 -13.77 -14.18 19.74
C GLY A 103 -13.50 -14.16 18.23
N GLY A 104 -12.26 -13.83 17.88
CA GLY A 104 -11.64 -13.85 16.55
C GLY A 104 -10.14 -13.68 16.77
N SER A 105 -9.31 -14.43 16.04
CA SER A 105 -7.87 -14.44 16.24
C SER A 105 -7.16 -13.64 15.15
N TRP A 106 -6.34 -12.67 15.54
CA TRP A 106 -5.57 -11.83 14.62
C TRP A 106 -4.11 -11.70 15.06
N THR A 107 -3.26 -11.32 14.12
CA THR A 107 -1.88 -10.93 14.39
C THR A 107 -1.69 -9.48 13.96
N THR A 108 -1.38 -8.58 14.89
CA THR A 108 -0.94 -7.23 14.58
C THR A 108 0.51 -7.26 14.10
N MET A 109 0.75 -6.68 12.93
CA MET A 109 2.04 -6.52 12.29
C MET A 109 2.36 -5.04 12.06
N ALA A 110 3.62 -4.74 11.79
CA ALA A 110 4.04 -3.46 11.24
C ALA A 110 4.81 -3.64 9.94
N ASP A 111 4.58 -2.75 8.98
CA ASP A 111 5.37 -2.67 7.75
C ASP A 111 6.81 -2.15 8.04
N PRO A 112 7.71 -2.14 7.04
CA PRO A 112 9.07 -1.61 7.20
C PRO A 112 9.16 -0.14 7.66
N HIS A 113 8.10 0.65 7.46
CA HIS A 113 8.01 2.05 7.87
C HIS A 113 7.32 2.23 9.23
N GLY A 114 6.89 1.13 9.86
CA GLY A 114 6.26 1.12 11.18
C GLY A 114 4.76 1.33 11.18
N ASN A 115 4.07 1.28 10.03
CA ASN A 115 2.61 1.36 9.99
C ASN A 115 2.00 0.06 10.50
N GLU A 116 1.08 0.16 11.47
CA GLU A 116 0.43 -0.99 12.07
C GLU A 116 -0.81 -1.45 11.28
N PHE A 117 -0.96 -2.77 11.12
CA PHE A 117 -2.13 -3.43 10.54
C PHE A 117 -2.33 -4.83 11.16
N CYS A 118 -3.52 -5.41 11.06
CA CYS A 118 -3.81 -6.76 11.53
C CYS A 118 -4.00 -7.72 10.37
N VAL A 119 -3.66 -9.00 10.60
CA VAL A 119 -3.95 -10.10 9.68
C VAL A 119 -4.88 -11.07 10.39
N GLN A 120 -6.01 -11.40 9.77
CA GLN A 120 -7.03 -12.30 10.34
C GLN A 120 -7.60 -13.26 9.29
#